data_AF-A0A965CLH0-F1
#
_entry.id   AF-A0A965CLH0-F1
#
_cell.length_a   1.000
_cell.length_b   1.000
_cell.length_c   1.000
_cell.angle_alpha   90.00
_cell.angle_beta   90.00
_cell.angle_gamma   90.00
#
_symmetry.space_group_name_H-M   'P 1'
#
loop_
_entity.id
_entity.type
_entity.pdbx_description
1 polymer ?
#
loop_
_entity_poly.entity_id
_entity_poly.type
_entity_poly.pdbx_seq_one_letter_code
_entity_poly.pdbx_strand_id
1 'polypeptide(L)'
;MVISHSTVIGITGRPLGTLPVYVSAGLSVRATRAPVMGGDLWQIPLRYGYGADTLDPLIQSSPRRGWRSTATTAQIIKWDMGTTAPFDCPAIGLHVSRPLCETVTLQGSANDSTWTDLITLDTTEGLAALDFTRSGDTIRRNGGDTSATYVQMDELVGGYVVLTSGGTDYVRPILSNSEGVWRATGRQLSIRIDDPNGTAPASGKVAIIRPAATRIAWAVTTGYRYYRLNVAALTQDADSPGYLALGAVTVGPLLVFGRQYSQGRTVSASIGQEVTTLTNGARSVQNLAPVRRAVEFSWAEANINTDQLYAAIPAQDYVAAVTSGSALASRHSDGLIEGALRRQVGARLPVVYLPSLAYEAAGSSVLIREGQMYGSLISDVHTRVAALGNETEDELVTIGTV
;
A
#
# COMPACT_ATOMS: atom_id res chain seq x y z
N MET A 1 16.77 -16.55 2.27
CA MET A 1 17.64 -15.86 3.25
C MET A 1 18.51 -16.92 3.89
N VAL A 2 19.83 -16.90 3.67
CA VAL A 2 20.74 -17.58 4.59
C VAL A 2 20.69 -16.75 5.86
N ILE A 3 19.88 -17.18 6.82
CA ILE A 3 19.78 -16.53 8.12
C ILE A 3 21.11 -16.81 8.80
N SER A 4 22.00 -15.82 8.81
CA SER A 4 23.11 -15.78 9.75
C SER A 4 22.49 -15.68 11.15
N HIS A 5 22.40 -16.83 11.80
CA HIS A 5 21.90 -16.94 13.17
C HIS A 5 22.95 -16.32 14.09
N SER A 6 22.78 -15.06 14.47
CA SER A 6 23.52 -14.50 15.60
C SER A 6 22.95 -15.10 16.87
N THR A 7 23.61 -16.12 17.42
CA THR A 7 23.34 -16.61 18.77
C THR A 7 23.74 -15.54 19.77
N VAL A 8 22.81 -15.12 20.61
CA VAL A 8 23.15 -14.30 21.79
C VAL A 8 23.83 -15.23 22.79
N ILE A 9 25.17 -15.22 22.81
CA ILE A 9 25.98 -15.92 23.80
C ILE A 9 26.10 -14.99 25.02
N GLY A 10 25.69 -15.46 26.20
CA GLY A 10 25.82 -14.69 27.45
C GLY A 10 24.58 -14.62 28.35
N ILE A 11 23.56 -15.45 28.13
CA ILE A 11 22.42 -15.54 29.05
C ILE A 11 22.86 -16.33 30.29
N THR A 12 23.10 -15.62 31.40
CA THR A 12 23.27 -16.27 32.70
C THR A 12 21.94 -16.88 33.12
N GLY A 13 21.95 -18.13 33.59
CA GLY A 13 20.74 -18.81 34.05
C GLY A 13 20.08 -18.02 35.17
N ARG A 14 18.82 -17.63 34.97
CA ARG A 14 18.01 -16.93 35.99
C ARG A 14 16.82 -17.80 36.36
N PRO A 15 16.41 -17.85 37.64
CA PRO A 15 15.17 -18.54 38.01
C PRO A 15 14.00 -17.85 37.31
N LEU A 16 13.19 -18.63 36.57
CA LEU A 16 12.03 -18.13 35.86
C LEU A 16 10.76 -18.38 36.68
N GLY A 17 9.93 -17.35 36.79
CA GLY A 17 8.62 -17.41 37.44
C GLY A 17 7.51 -16.96 36.51
N THR A 18 6.32 -16.72 37.08
CA THR A 18 5.16 -16.16 36.38
C THR A 18 5.35 -14.68 36.04
N LEU A 19 6.23 -13.98 36.78
CA LEU A 19 6.61 -12.61 36.50
C LEU A 19 7.76 -12.55 35.46
N PRO A 20 7.73 -11.57 34.54
CA PRO A 20 8.82 -11.38 33.58
C PRO A 20 10.15 -11.08 34.29
N VAL A 21 11.16 -11.88 33.98
CA VAL A 21 12.54 -11.66 34.41
C VAL A 21 13.31 -11.06 33.24
N TYR A 22 13.91 -9.90 33.47
CA TYR A 22 14.77 -9.24 32.49
C TYR A 22 16.05 -10.05 32.26
N VAL A 23 16.44 -10.22 31.00
CA VAL A 23 17.64 -10.95 30.57
C VAL A 23 18.70 -9.97 30.08
N SER A 24 18.46 -9.33 28.92
CA SER A 24 19.35 -8.37 28.28
C SER A 24 18.64 -7.68 27.10
N ALA A 25 19.14 -6.53 26.64
CA ALA A 25 18.69 -5.85 25.42
C ALA A 25 17.15 -5.66 25.27
N GLY A 26 16.45 -5.36 26.38
CA GLY A 26 14.99 -5.20 26.38
C GLY A 26 14.19 -6.52 26.38
N LEU A 27 14.87 -7.67 26.42
CA LEU A 27 14.25 -8.98 26.50
C LEU A 27 13.89 -9.32 27.95
N SER A 28 12.64 -9.70 28.17
CA SER A 28 12.16 -10.32 29.40
C SER A 28 11.50 -11.65 29.11
N VAL A 29 11.73 -12.65 29.95
CA VAL A 29 11.17 -13.99 29.80
C VAL A 29 10.32 -14.34 31.03
N ARG A 30 9.21 -15.06 30.83
CA ARG A 30 8.37 -15.60 31.92
C ARG A 30 7.90 -17.00 31.58
N ALA A 31 7.69 -17.82 32.60
CA ALA A 31 7.04 -19.12 32.44
C ALA A 31 5.52 -18.90 32.31
N THR A 32 4.90 -19.44 31.24
CA THR A 32 3.45 -19.29 30.98
C THR A 32 2.67 -20.58 31.13
N ARG A 33 3.26 -21.75 30.84
CA ARG A 33 2.51 -23.02 30.81
C ARG A 33 3.25 -24.26 31.31
N ALA A 34 4.59 -24.31 31.26
CA ALA A 34 5.37 -25.50 31.63
C ALA A 34 6.57 -25.11 32.51
N PRO A 35 7.05 -26.03 33.37
CA PRO A 35 8.29 -25.83 34.11
C PRO A 35 9.45 -25.69 33.12
N VAL A 36 10.33 -24.73 33.39
CA VAL A 36 11.55 -24.51 32.62
C VAL A 36 12.71 -25.19 33.34
N MET A 37 13.54 -25.93 32.62
CA MET A 37 14.67 -26.64 33.19
C MET A 37 15.98 -25.86 33.01
N GLY A 38 16.89 -26.02 33.98
CA GLY A 38 18.24 -25.47 33.85
C GLY A 38 18.97 -26.14 32.68
N GLY A 39 19.46 -25.34 31.74
CA GLY A 39 20.11 -25.81 30.51
C GLY A 39 19.22 -25.75 29.26
N ASP A 40 17.94 -25.42 29.40
CA ASP A 40 17.07 -25.15 28.25
C ASP A 40 17.63 -23.97 27.43
N LEU A 41 17.69 -24.15 26.11
CA LEU A 41 18.14 -23.15 25.16
C LEU A 41 16.94 -22.65 24.35
N TRP A 42 16.75 -21.33 24.31
CA TRP A 42 15.77 -20.69 23.44
C TRP A 42 16.46 -19.84 22.40
N GLN A 43 16.04 -20.02 21.16
CA GLN A 43 16.43 -19.13 20.07
C GLN A 43 15.32 -18.12 19.85
N ILE A 44 15.64 -16.85 20.06
CA ILE A 44 14.74 -15.74 19.77
C ILE A 44 15.31 -15.02 18.57
N PRO A 45 14.60 -15.00 17.43
CA PRO A 45 15.07 -14.27 16.26
C PRO A 45 15.14 -12.78 16.58
N LEU A 46 16.24 -12.14 16.20
CA LEU A 46 16.43 -10.70 16.38
C LEU A 46 15.41 -9.96 15.51
N ARG A 47 14.61 -9.08 16.12
CA ARG A 47 13.64 -8.24 15.42
C ARG A 47 14.14 -6.82 15.33
N TYR A 48 14.44 -6.38 14.12
CA TYR A 48 14.84 -5.00 13.88
C TYR A 48 13.63 -4.07 13.87
N GLY A 49 13.82 -2.85 14.37
CA GLY A 49 12.72 -1.89 14.44
C GLY A 49 12.18 -1.44 13.08
N TYR A 50 13.00 -1.54 12.04
CA TYR A 50 12.70 -1.25 10.62
C TYR A 50 13.07 -2.45 9.72
N GLY A 51 13.00 -3.67 10.26
CA GLY A 51 13.30 -4.90 9.51
C GLY A 51 12.25 -5.24 8.46
N ALA A 52 12.56 -6.18 7.57
CA ALA A 52 11.64 -6.61 6.51
C ALA A 52 10.32 -7.19 7.06
N ASP A 53 10.35 -7.78 8.26
CA ASP A 53 9.17 -8.29 8.99
C ASP A 53 8.10 -7.21 9.22
N THR A 54 8.47 -5.93 9.22
CA THR A 54 7.50 -4.83 9.35
C THR A 54 6.64 -4.61 8.11
N LEU A 55 6.98 -5.24 6.99
CA LEU A 55 6.15 -5.26 5.78
C LEU A 55 5.13 -6.39 5.78
N ASP A 56 5.22 -7.35 6.72
CA ASP A 56 4.20 -8.38 6.87
C ASP A 56 2.97 -7.78 7.57
N PRO A 57 1.80 -7.72 6.90
CA PRO A 57 0.60 -7.15 7.48
C PRO A 57 0.11 -7.86 8.76
N LEU A 58 0.46 -9.13 8.96
CA LEU A 58 0.11 -9.87 10.18
C LEU A 58 0.94 -9.44 11.40
N ILE A 59 2.12 -8.87 11.17
CA ILE A 59 3.00 -8.34 12.21
C ILE A 59 2.74 -6.84 12.38
N GLN A 60 2.62 -6.11 11.27
CA GLN A 60 2.38 -4.68 11.24
C GLN A 60 1.49 -4.31 10.06
N SER A 61 0.23 -3.98 10.35
CA SER A 61 -0.72 -3.49 9.35
C SER A 61 -0.64 -1.97 9.13
N SER A 62 0.07 -1.24 10.00
CA SER A 62 0.18 0.22 9.89
C SER A 62 1.40 0.64 9.07
N PRO A 63 1.23 1.47 8.01
CA PRO A 63 2.34 1.94 7.19
C PRO A 63 3.26 2.93 7.92
N ARG A 64 2.97 3.30 9.17
CA ARG A 64 3.78 4.28 9.93
C ARG A 64 5.15 3.75 10.31
N ARG A 65 5.27 2.44 10.51
CA ARG A 65 6.52 1.77 10.89
C ARG A 65 6.81 0.71 9.85
N GLY A 66 7.39 1.15 8.75
CA GLY A 66 7.78 0.26 7.66
C GLY A 66 9.24 -0.17 7.72
N TRP A 67 9.70 -0.73 6.62
CA TRP A 67 11.07 -1.17 6.42
C TRP A 67 11.98 0.01 6.03
N ARG A 68 13.24 -0.07 6.45
CA ARG A 68 14.32 0.81 5.99
C ARG A 68 15.56 -0.01 5.66
N SER A 69 16.22 0.32 4.56
CA SER A 69 17.53 -0.25 4.23
C SER A 69 18.64 0.39 5.07
N THR A 70 19.82 -0.21 5.03
CA THR A 70 21.06 0.34 5.62
C THR A 70 21.92 1.10 4.61
N ALA A 71 21.51 1.12 3.34
CA ALA A 71 22.22 1.76 2.24
C ALA A 71 21.24 2.18 1.13
N THR A 72 21.71 3.00 0.21
CA THR A 72 20.93 3.50 -0.93
C THR A 72 21.03 2.66 -2.19
N THR A 73 21.76 1.53 -2.12
CA THR A 73 21.87 0.55 -3.21
C THR A 73 20.61 -0.29 -3.34
N ALA A 74 20.44 -0.95 -4.49
CA ALA A 74 19.27 -1.79 -4.77
C ALA A 74 19.10 -2.88 -3.69
N GLN A 75 17.85 -3.10 -3.27
CA GLN A 75 17.50 -4.03 -2.20
C GLN A 75 16.49 -5.06 -2.68
N ILE A 76 16.57 -6.27 -2.12
CA ILE A 76 15.65 -7.37 -2.43
C ILE A 76 14.94 -7.82 -1.16
N ILE A 77 13.60 -7.83 -1.21
CA ILE A 77 12.73 -8.36 -0.15
C ILE A 77 11.97 -9.55 -0.74
N LYS A 78 12.02 -10.72 -0.08
CA LYS A 78 11.48 -11.97 -0.62
C LYS A 78 10.49 -12.63 0.34
N TRP A 79 9.39 -13.14 -0.20
CA TRP A 79 8.42 -14.00 0.47
C TRP A 79 8.45 -15.42 -0.13
N ASP A 80 8.30 -16.42 0.74
CA ASP A 80 8.02 -17.81 0.36
C ASP A 80 6.60 -18.15 0.80
N MET A 81 5.72 -18.41 -0.15
CA MET A 81 4.32 -18.78 0.09
C MET A 81 4.18 -20.28 0.42
N GLY A 82 5.27 -21.04 0.43
CA GLY A 82 5.34 -22.46 0.78
C GLY A 82 4.96 -23.40 -0.37
N THR A 83 3.95 -23.06 -1.17
CA THR A 83 3.48 -23.86 -2.31
C THR A 83 3.33 -22.99 -3.55
N THR A 84 3.58 -23.57 -4.73
CA THR A 84 3.32 -22.93 -6.01
C THR A 84 1.82 -22.91 -6.27
N ALA A 85 1.20 -21.74 -6.23
CA ALA A 85 -0.22 -21.57 -6.52
C ALA A 85 -0.45 -20.28 -7.31
N PRO A 86 -1.39 -20.28 -8.28
CA PRO A 86 -1.89 -19.04 -8.87
C PRO A 86 -2.74 -18.28 -7.87
N PHE A 87 -2.90 -16.98 -8.10
CA PHE A 87 -3.91 -16.18 -7.41
C PHE A 87 -5.31 -16.49 -7.97
N ASP A 88 -6.34 -16.21 -7.17
CA ASP A 88 -7.74 -16.50 -7.54
C ASP A 88 -8.27 -15.69 -8.73
N CYS A 89 -7.58 -14.61 -9.09
CA CYS A 89 -7.91 -13.75 -10.22
C CYS A 89 -6.66 -13.68 -11.13
N PRO A 90 -6.82 -13.70 -12.47
CA PRO A 90 -5.70 -13.50 -13.40
C PRO A 90 -5.28 -12.02 -13.48
N ALA A 91 -5.31 -11.33 -12.34
CA ALA A 91 -4.84 -9.97 -12.14
C ALA A 91 -4.24 -9.85 -10.74
N ILE A 92 -3.05 -9.27 -10.67
CA ILE A 92 -2.29 -9.07 -9.44
C ILE A 92 -2.08 -7.58 -9.21
N GLY A 93 -2.23 -7.14 -7.97
CA GLY A 93 -1.94 -5.78 -7.55
C GLY A 93 -0.69 -5.70 -6.69
N LEU A 94 0.07 -4.63 -6.88
CA LEU A 94 1.13 -4.18 -5.98
C LEU A 94 0.77 -2.78 -5.48
N HIS A 95 0.62 -2.63 -4.17
CA HIS A 95 0.51 -1.34 -3.51
C HIS A 95 1.72 -1.10 -2.62
N VAL A 96 2.22 0.13 -2.66
CA VAL A 96 3.30 0.61 -1.80
C VAL A 96 2.88 1.91 -1.15
N SER A 97 2.92 1.93 0.17
CA SER A 97 2.71 3.13 1.00
C SER A 97 4.04 3.68 1.50
N ARG A 98 4.16 5.02 1.53
CA ARG A 98 5.33 5.80 1.98
C ARG A 98 6.67 5.31 1.40
N PRO A 99 6.79 5.18 0.06
CA PRO A 99 8.05 4.81 -0.56
C PRO A 99 9.09 5.93 -0.42
N LEU A 100 10.35 5.54 -0.23
CA LEU A 100 11.54 6.35 -0.47
C LEU A 100 12.40 5.62 -1.50
N CYS A 101 11.87 5.53 -2.70
CA CYS A 101 12.48 4.94 -3.90
C CYS A 101 11.60 5.31 -5.10
N GLU A 102 12.20 5.48 -6.27
CA GLU A 102 11.42 5.80 -7.48
C GLU A 102 10.70 4.57 -8.02
N THR A 103 11.45 3.47 -8.23
CA THR A 103 10.93 2.24 -8.84
C THR A 103 10.95 1.05 -7.88
N VAL A 104 9.86 0.28 -7.89
CA VAL A 104 9.72 -1.01 -7.20
C VAL A 104 9.21 -2.06 -8.19
N THR A 105 9.94 -3.16 -8.33
CA THR A 105 9.56 -4.26 -9.24
C THR A 105 9.18 -5.51 -8.46
N LEU A 106 7.98 -6.04 -8.68
CA LEU A 106 7.53 -7.33 -8.18
C LEU A 106 7.90 -8.43 -9.18
N GLN A 107 8.57 -9.46 -8.69
CA GLN A 107 8.97 -10.63 -9.45
C GLN A 107 8.43 -11.92 -8.84
N GLY A 108 8.07 -12.88 -9.69
CA GLY A 108 7.63 -14.22 -9.31
C GLY A 108 8.64 -15.30 -9.71
N SER A 109 8.77 -16.33 -8.88
CA SER A 109 9.54 -17.54 -9.20
C SER A 109 8.87 -18.80 -8.64
N ALA A 110 8.90 -19.89 -9.42
CA ALA A 110 8.40 -21.20 -8.96
C ALA A 110 9.44 -21.95 -8.10
N ASN A 111 10.73 -21.68 -8.30
CA ASN A 111 11.84 -22.50 -7.80
C ASN A 111 13.02 -21.70 -7.20
N ASP A 112 12.88 -20.37 -7.06
CA ASP A 112 13.91 -19.46 -6.54
C ASP A 112 15.15 -19.27 -7.43
N SER A 113 15.14 -19.76 -8.67
CA SER A 113 16.29 -19.63 -9.59
C SER A 113 16.02 -18.66 -10.74
N THR A 114 14.88 -18.81 -11.41
CA THR A 114 14.46 -17.92 -12.50
C THR A 114 13.34 -17.01 -12.02
N TRP A 115 13.48 -15.72 -12.25
CA TRP A 115 12.54 -14.69 -11.81
C TRP A 115 11.90 -14.02 -13.02
N THR A 116 10.58 -13.91 -13.01
CA THR A 116 9.77 -13.21 -14.02
C THR A 116 9.28 -11.90 -13.45
N ASP A 117 9.46 -10.79 -14.17
CA ASP A 117 8.86 -9.50 -13.82
C ASP A 117 7.34 -9.56 -13.97
N LEU A 118 6.62 -9.23 -12.89
CA LEU A 118 5.17 -9.21 -12.86
C LEU A 118 4.64 -7.77 -12.91
N ILE A 119 5.20 -6.88 -12.08
CA ILE A 119 4.80 -5.48 -12.00
C ILE A 119 6.06 -4.62 -11.84
N THR A 120 6.17 -3.54 -12.61
CA THR A 120 7.13 -2.45 -12.35
C THR A 120 6.36 -1.20 -11.96
N LEU A 121 6.43 -0.80 -10.70
CA LEU A 121 5.76 0.37 -10.15
C LEU A 121 6.75 1.54 -10.09
N ASP A 122 6.47 2.61 -10.84
CA ASP A 122 7.17 3.88 -10.73
C ASP A 122 6.33 4.86 -9.90
N THR A 123 6.83 5.23 -8.73
CA THR A 123 6.16 6.15 -7.79
C THR A 123 6.18 7.60 -8.26
N THR A 124 7.04 7.91 -9.22
CA THR A 124 7.22 9.22 -9.84
C THR A 124 6.48 9.37 -11.16
N GLU A 125 5.79 8.31 -11.62
CA GLU A 125 5.13 8.26 -12.93
C GLU A 125 4.24 9.49 -13.17
N GLY A 126 4.43 10.19 -14.30
CA GLY A 126 3.73 11.44 -14.62
C GLY A 126 4.22 12.69 -13.87
N LEU A 127 5.15 12.58 -12.91
CA LEU A 127 5.83 13.67 -12.22
C LEU A 127 7.35 13.44 -12.13
N ALA A 128 7.91 12.76 -13.13
CA ALA A 128 9.34 12.47 -13.25
C ALA A 128 10.04 13.51 -14.14
N ALA A 129 11.32 13.76 -13.87
CA ALA A 129 12.23 14.55 -14.71
C ALA A 129 11.69 15.94 -15.15
N LEU A 130 10.97 16.64 -14.28
CA LEU A 130 10.36 17.95 -14.57
C LEU A 130 11.35 19.10 -14.35
N ASP A 131 11.29 20.16 -15.15
CA ASP A 131 12.09 21.36 -14.91
C ASP A 131 11.58 22.17 -13.72
N PHE A 132 12.48 22.51 -12.78
CA PHE A 132 12.14 23.30 -11.60
C PHE A 132 13.04 24.51 -11.37
N THR A 133 12.49 25.48 -10.64
CA THR A 133 13.21 26.55 -9.95
C THR A 133 12.78 26.57 -8.50
N ARG A 134 13.71 26.88 -7.62
CA ARG A 134 13.49 27.00 -6.18
C ARG A 134 13.65 28.46 -5.76
N SER A 135 12.70 28.95 -4.98
CA SER A 135 12.75 30.24 -4.30
C SER A 135 12.47 30.01 -2.82
N GLY A 136 13.50 30.16 -1.99
CA GLY A 136 13.45 29.75 -0.59
C GLY A 136 13.21 28.25 -0.45
N ASP A 137 12.22 27.86 0.34
CA ASP A 137 11.80 26.47 0.55
C ASP A 137 10.78 25.99 -0.49
N THR A 138 10.42 26.82 -1.46
CA THR A 138 9.34 26.53 -2.43
C THR A 138 9.89 26.25 -3.82
N ILE A 139 9.45 25.15 -4.40
CA ILE A 139 9.76 24.68 -5.75
C ILE A 139 8.57 24.97 -6.67
N ARG A 140 8.86 25.48 -7.87
CA ARG A 140 7.89 25.72 -8.94
C ARG A 140 8.46 25.31 -10.28
N ARG A 141 7.59 25.17 -11.28
CA ARG A 141 7.97 24.90 -12.66
C ARG A 141 8.93 25.95 -13.22
N ASN A 142 9.96 25.51 -13.96
CA ASN A 142 10.91 26.38 -14.66
C ASN A 142 10.92 26.14 -16.18
N GLY A 143 9.86 26.55 -16.86
CA GLY A 143 9.75 26.35 -18.31
C GLY A 143 9.77 24.86 -18.71
N GLY A 144 9.98 24.56 -20.00
CA GLY A 144 10.23 23.21 -20.51
C GLY A 144 9.10 22.21 -20.23
N ASP A 145 9.38 21.27 -19.32
CA ASP A 145 8.52 20.11 -19.08
C ASP A 145 7.16 20.43 -18.45
N THR A 146 6.19 19.58 -18.76
CA THR A 146 4.83 19.67 -18.23
C THR A 146 4.28 18.29 -17.86
N SER A 147 3.42 18.25 -16.85
CA SER A 147 2.62 17.09 -16.48
C SER A 147 1.13 17.37 -16.71
N ALA A 148 0.36 16.34 -17.05
CA ALA A 148 -1.10 16.37 -17.06
C ALA A 148 -1.73 16.02 -15.70
N THR A 149 -0.92 15.58 -14.72
CA THR A 149 -1.39 15.14 -13.41
C THR A 149 -1.88 16.34 -12.60
N TYR A 150 -3.16 16.33 -12.25
CA TYR A 150 -3.71 17.25 -11.26
C TYR A 150 -3.41 16.71 -9.85
N VAL A 151 -2.86 17.58 -9.01
CA VAL A 151 -2.50 17.28 -7.64
C VAL A 151 -3.37 18.15 -6.72
N GLN A 152 -4.01 17.52 -5.74
CA GLN A 152 -4.80 18.23 -4.73
C GLN A 152 -3.90 18.87 -3.68
N MET A 153 -4.46 19.84 -2.94
CA MET A 153 -3.75 20.46 -1.83
C MET A 153 -3.30 19.41 -0.81
N ASP A 154 -2.02 19.49 -0.44
CA ASP A 154 -1.35 18.58 0.50
C ASP A 154 -1.48 17.08 0.19
N GLU A 155 -1.74 16.73 -1.07
CA GLU A 155 -1.76 15.35 -1.53
C GLU A 155 -0.38 14.67 -1.45
N LEU A 156 0.68 15.42 -1.73
CA LEU A 156 2.04 14.90 -1.82
C LEU A 156 2.75 14.83 -0.46
N VAL A 157 2.12 15.34 0.61
CA VAL A 157 2.69 15.34 1.95
C VAL A 157 2.93 13.91 2.45
N GLY A 158 4.13 13.67 2.97
CA GLY A 158 4.62 12.34 3.32
C GLY A 158 5.33 11.59 2.18
N GLY A 159 5.36 12.19 0.98
CA GLY A 159 6.27 11.83 -0.10
C GLY A 159 7.57 12.66 -0.06
N TYR A 160 8.35 12.54 -1.13
CA TYR A 160 9.66 13.18 -1.26
C TYR A 160 9.82 13.84 -2.62
N VAL A 161 10.65 14.87 -2.66
CA VAL A 161 11.14 15.47 -3.90
C VAL A 161 12.58 15.01 -4.10
N VAL A 162 12.89 14.53 -5.31
CA VAL A 162 14.24 14.22 -5.77
C VAL A 162 14.65 15.33 -6.71
N LEU A 163 15.59 16.17 -6.29
CA LEU A 163 16.12 17.25 -7.11
C LEU A 163 17.46 16.82 -7.68
N THR A 164 17.56 16.75 -9.00
CA THR A 164 18.79 16.35 -9.68
C THR A 164 19.50 17.56 -10.24
N SER A 165 20.76 17.73 -9.85
CA SER A 165 21.66 18.75 -10.39
C SER A 165 23.09 18.21 -10.46
N GLY A 166 23.75 18.37 -11.60
CA GLY A 166 25.13 17.91 -11.80
C GLY A 166 25.34 16.41 -11.59
N GLY A 167 24.29 15.59 -11.77
CA GLY A 167 24.34 14.13 -11.56
C GLY A 167 24.22 13.68 -10.10
N THR A 168 23.96 14.60 -9.16
CA THR A 168 23.65 14.27 -7.75
C THR A 168 22.18 14.51 -7.48
N ASP A 169 21.58 13.60 -6.73
CA ASP A 169 20.17 13.63 -6.31
C ASP A 169 20.06 14.12 -4.86
N TYR A 170 19.29 15.18 -4.67
CA TYR A 170 19.00 15.78 -3.37
C TYR A 170 17.57 15.44 -3.00
N VAL A 171 17.40 14.57 -2.01
CA VAL A 171 16.10 14.08 -1.58
C VAL A 171 15.62 14.87 -0.39
N ARG A 172 14.47 15.55 -0.53
CA ARG A 172 13.90 16.40 0.52
C ARG A 172 12.45 16.01 0.81
N PRO A 173 12.05 15.91 2.09
CA PRO A 173 10.65 15.70 2.46
C PRO A 173 9.74 16.83 1.96
N ILE A 174 8.52 16.48 1.55
CA ILE A 174 7.50 17.46 1.20
C ILE A 174 6.78 17.93 2.47
N LEU A 175 6.82 19.24 2.73
CA LEU A 175 6.13 19.86 3.85
C LEU A 175 4.67 20.20 3.51
N SER A 176 4.44 20.73 2.31
CA SER A 176 3.10 21.08 1.82
C SER A 176 3.13 21.23 0.30
N ASN A 177 1.96 21.13 -0.34
CA ASN A 177 1.83 21.47 -1.75
C ASN A 177 0.51 22.21 -2.00
N SER A 178 0.56 23.19 -2.90
CA SER A 178 -0.68 23.78 -3.41
C SER A 178 -1.40 22.80 -4.33
N GLU A 179 -2.70 22.96 -4.50
CA GLU A 179 -3.39 22.33 -5.61
C GLU A 179 -2.89 22.87 -6.96
N GLY A 180 -2.96 22.05 -8.01
CA GLY A 180 -2.66 22.47 -9.38
C GLY A 180 -2.03 21.39 -10.23
N VAL A 181 -1.51 21.83 -11.38
CA VAL A 181 -0.84 20.98 -12.37
C VAL A 181 0.56 21.54 -12.63
N TRP A 182 1.53 20.68 -12.94
CA TRP A 182 2.86 21.12 -13.36
C TRP A 182 2.86 21.56 -14.83
N ARG A 183 2.24 22.70 -15.15
CA ARG A 183 2.18 23.24 -16.52
C ARG A 183 2.15 24.76 -16.53
N ALA A 184 2.35 25.37 -17.69
CA ALA A 184 2.36 26.84 -17.81
C ALA A 184 1.01 27.49 -17.51
N THR A 185 -0.10 26.83 -17.89
CA THR A 185 -1.45 27.38 -17.89
C THR A 185 -2.33 26.83 -16.76
N GLY A 186 -3.27 27.65 -16.27
CA GLY A 186 -4.12 27.30 -15.12
C GLY A 186 -3.37 27.40 -13.79
N ARG A 187 -3.92 26.78 -12.74
CA ARG A 187 -3.32 26.79 -11.40
C ARG A 187 -2.03 25.94 -11.39
N GLN A 188 -0.90 26.61 -11.19
CA GLN A 188 0.40 25.94 -11.14
C GLN A 188 0.62 25.27 -9.78
N LEU A 189 1.12 24.04 -9.81
CA LEU A 189 1.58 23.32 -8.63
C LEU A 189 2.82 24.01 -8.04
N SER A 190 2.80 24.24 -6.73
CA SER A 190 3.95 24.70 -5.95
C SER A 190 4.14 23.77 -4.75
N ILE A 191 5.39 23.43 -4.47
CA ILE A 191 5.74 22.43 -3.45
C ILE A 191 6.72 23.06 -2.48
N ARG A 192 6.43 22.96 -1.19
CA ARG A 192 7.32 23.38 -0.13
C ARG A 192 8.10 22.17 0.38
N ILE A 193 9.42 22.28 0.43
CA ILE A 193 10.32 21.22 0.87
C ILE A 193 10.97 21.57 2.21
N ASP A 194 11.36 20.54 2.96
CA ASP A 194 12.19 20.68 4.15
C ASP A 194 13.67 20.64 3.73
N ASP A 195 14.34 21.80 3.74
CA ASP A 195 15.76 21.95 3.39
C ASP A 195 16.47 22.86 4.41
N PRO A 196 16.68 22.38 5.65
CA PRO A 196 17.16 23.22 6.76
C PRO A 196 18.56 23.78 6.51
N ASN A 197 19.39 23.06 5.76
CA ASN A 197 20.77 23.45 5.45
C ASN A 197 20.90 24.25 4.15
N GLY A 198 19.80 24.43 3.40
CA GLY A 198 19.81 25.18 2.14
C GLY A 198 20.60 24.54 1.00
N THR A 199 20.94 23.25 1.10
CA THR A 199 21.85 22.56 0.19
C THR A 199 21.17 22.06 -1.08
N ALA A 200 19.84 22.05 -1.13
CA ALA A 200 19.10 21.66 -2.33
C ALA A 200 19.42 22.62 -3.50
N PRO A 201 19.52 22.14 -4.75
CA PRO A 201 19.81 22.98 -5.90
C PRO A 201 18.71 24.04 -6.15
N ALA A 202 19.10 25.17 -6.74
CA ALA A 202 18.16 26.25 -7.08
C ALA A 202 17.37 25.99 -8.38
N SER A 203 17.88 25.11 -9.24
CA SER A 203 17.25 24.71 -10.51
C SER A 203 17.79 23.36 -10.95
N GLY A 204 17.07 22.68 -11.84
CA GLY A 204 17.48 21.39 -12.40
C GLY A 204 16.26 20.57 -12.79
N LYS A 205 16.41 19.25 -12.70
CA LYS A 205 15.30 18.30 -12.88
C LYS A 205 14.73 17.89 -11.52
N VAL A 206 13.44 17.66 -11.46
CA VAL A 206 12.74 17.20 -10.27
C VAL A 206 11.90 15.97 -10.58
N ALA A 207 12.01 14.95 -9.73
CA ALA A 207 11.07 13.84 -9.67
C ALA A 207 10.32 13.88 -8.33
N ILE A 208 9.01 13.62 -8.35
CA ILE A 208 8.17 13.67 -7.16
C ILE A 208 7.75 12.25 -6.79
N ILE A 209 8.32 11.72 -5.70
CA ILE A 209 7.95 10.44 -5.12
C ILE A 209 6.67 10.63 -4.32
N ARG A 210 5.59 9.99 -4.77
CA ARG A 210 4.27 10.10 -4.11
C ARG A 210 4.21 9.29 -2.81
N PRO A 211 3.39 9.72 -1.83
CA PRO A 211 3.25 9.03 -0.56
C PRO A 211 2.58 7.65 -0.66
N ALA A 212 1.93 7.33 -1.78
CA ALA A 212 1.38 6.02 -2.06
C ALA A 212 1.29 5.79 -3.57
N ALA A 213 1.49 4.56 -4.02
CA ALA A 213 1.30 4.18 -5.42
C ALA A 213 0.81 2.72 -5.52
N THR A 214 -0.09 2.48 -6.45
CA THR A 214 -0.62 1.15 -6.75
C THR A 214 -0.46 0.87 -8.24
N ARG A 215 -0.10 -0.36 -8.60
CA ARG A 215 -0.16 -0.82 -10.00
C ARG A 215 -0.76 -2.20 -10.06
N ILE A 216 -1.56 -2.43 -11.09
CA ILE A 216 -2.17 -3.72 -11.41
C ILE A 216 -1.54 -4.28 -12.67
N ALA A 217 -1.20 -5.56 -12.68
CA ALA A 217 -0.87 -6.31 -13.88
C ALA A 217 -2.00 -7.27 -14.25
N TRP A 218 -2.30 -7.34 -15.55
CA TRP A 218 -3.32 -8.20 -16.13
C TRP A 218 -2.72 -9.53 -16.62
N ALA A 219 -3.58 -10.52 -16.81
CA ALA A 219 -3.26 -11.81 -17.40
C ALA A 219 -2.13 -12.59 -16.69
N VAL A 220 -1.99 -12.41 -15.37
CA VAL A 220 -1.04 -13.18 -14.56
C VAL A 220 -1.70 -14.49 -14.12
N THR A 221 -1.66 -15.50 -14.98
CA THR A 221 -2.26 -16.83 -14.74
C THR A 221 -1.27 -17.83 -14.16
N THR A 222 0.04 -17.55 -14.27
CA THR A 222 1.10 -18.44 -13.77
C THR A 222 1.14 -18.40 -12.25
N GLY A 223 1.14 -19.58 -11.61
CA GLY A 223 1.35 -19.72 -10.18
C GLY A 223 2.82 -19.60 -9.79
N TYR A 224 3.10 -18.87 -8.72
CA TYR A 224 4.44 -18.72 -8.17
C TYR A 224 4.43 -19.09 -6.69
N ARG A 225 5.54 -19.67 -6.23
CA ARG A 225 5.78 -19.94 -4.80
C ARG A 225 6.51 -18.79 -4.13
N TYR A 226 7.50 -18.24 -4.83
CA TYR A 226 8.34 -17.18 -4.33
C TYR A 226 7.95 -15.87 -5.00
N TYR A 227 7.79 -14.84 -4.19
CA TYR A 227 7.63 -13.46 -4.66
C TYR A 227 8.77 -12.65 -4.10
N ARG A 228 9.29 -11.70 -4.87
CA ARG A 228 10.24 -10.72 -4.34
C ARG A 228 9.96 -9.32 -4.87
N LEU A 229 10.20 -8.33 -4.04
CA LEU A 229 10.36 -6.95 -4.46
C LEU A 229 11.83 -6.65 -4.70
N ASN A 230 12.10 -6.04 -5.84
CA ASN A 230 13.35 -5.35 -6.12
C ASN A 230 13.10 -3.85 -5.95
N VAL A 231 13.71 -3.25 -4.95
CA VAL A 231 13.66 -1.81 -4.69
C VAL A 231 14.87 -1.20 -5.39
N ALA A 232 14.63 -0.33 -6.37
CA ALA A 232 15.69 0.30 -7.13
C ALA A 232 16.58 1.18 -6.23
N ALA A 233 17.86 1.28 -6.60
CA ALA A 233 18.79 2.21 -5.96
C ALA A 233 18.32 3.65 -6.18
N LEU A 234 18.63 4.52 -5.23
CA LEU A 234 18.42 5.96 -5.34
C LEU A 234 19.65 6.66 -4.80
N THR A 235 20.41 7.33 -5.67
CA THR A 235 21.53 8.16 -5.23
C THR A 235 21.02 9.26 -4.31
N GLN A 236 21.79 9.61 -3.28
CA GLN A 236 21.38 10.60 -2.29
C GLN A 236 22.59 11.42 -1.84
N ASP A 237 22.39 12.73 -1.65
CA ASP A 237 23.38 13.62 -1.04
C ASP A 237 23.54 13.35 0.47
N ALA A 238 24.55 13.97 1.10
CA ALA A 238 24.86 13.75 2.51
C ALA A 238 23.76 14.27 3.47
N ASP A 239 22.97 15.27 3.05
CA ASP A 239 21.86 15.80 3.85
C ASP A 239 20.53 15.06 3.59
N SER A 240 20.50 14.10 2.66
CA SER A 240 19.35 13.22 2.44
C SER A 240 19.25 12.14 3.51
N PRO A 241 18.13 11.40 3.60
CA PRO A 241 17.93 10.37 4.62
C PRO A 241 19.00 9.26 4.67
N GLY A 242 19.66 8.94 3.55
CA GLY A 242 20.73 7.94 3.48
C GLY A 242 20.25 6.49 3.47
N TYR A 243 18.96 6.26 3.23
CA TYR A 243 18.34 4.93 3.14
C TYR A 243 17.20 4.91 2.13
N LEU A 244 16.74 3.71 1.79
CA LEU A 244 15.49 3.43 1.08
C LEU A 244 14.46 2.96 2.10
N ALA A 245 13.17 3.22 1.83
CA ALA A 245 12.11 2.86 2.75
C ALA A 245 10.83 2.45 2.03
N LEU A 246 10.08 1.57 2.66
CA LEU A 246 8.73 1.18 2.27
C LEU A 246 7.88 1.13 3.54
N GLY A 247 6.79 1.90 3.60
CA GLY A 247 5.89 1.98 4.75
C GLY A 247 5.05 0.70 4.93
N ALA A 248 4.28 0.36 3.92
CA ALA A 248 3.57 -0.91 3.82
C ALA A 248 3.56 -1.39 2.38
N VAL A 249 3.55 -2.70 2.21
CA VAL A 249 3.45 -3.36 0.90
C VAL A 249 2.25 -4.28 0.93
N THR A 250 1.45 -4.27 -0.13
CA THR A 250 0.37 -5.25 -0.31
C THR A 250 0.46 -5.84 -1.69
N VAL A 251 0.55 -7.16 -1.73
CA VAL A 251 0.53 -7.97 -2.95
C VAL A 251 -0.63 -8.93 -2.83
N GLY A 252 -1.48 -8.97 -3.84
CA GLY A 252 -2.64 -9.85 -3.83
C GLY A 252 -3.45 -9.83 -5.11
N PRO A 253 -4.46 -10.70 -5.21
CA PRO A 253 -5.38 -10.70 -6.34
C PRO A 253 -6.18 -9.41 -6.37
N LEU A 254 -6.51 -8.94 -7.57
CA LEU A 254 -7.53 -7.92 -7.73
C LEU A 254 -8.92 -8.55 -7.59
N LEU A 255 -9.75 -8.01 -6.69
CA LEU A 255 -11.15 -8.38 -6.57
C LEU A 255 -11.98 -7.37 -7.36
N VAL A 256 -12.45 -7.76 -8.55
CA VAL A 256 -13.24 -6.90 -9.44
C VAL A 256 -14.73 -7.14 -9.20
N PHE A 257 -15.49 -6.08 -9.00
CA PHE A 257 -16.94 -6.18 -8.94
C PHE A 257 -17.52 -6.31 -10.35
N GLY A 258 -18.40 -7.29 -10.56
CA GLY A 258 -19.05 -7.52 -11.85
C GLY A 258 -19.98 -6.39 -12.30
N ARG A 259 -20.50 -5.61 -11.35
CA ARG A 259 -21.35 -4.42 -11.58
C ARG A 259 -20.89 -3.24 -10.76
N GLN A 260 -21.12 -2.05 -11.29
CA GLN A 260 -20.93 -0.81 -10.56
C GLN A 260 -21.86 -0.78 -9.34
N TYR A 261 -21.32 -0.30 -8.21
CA TYR A 261 -22.09 -0.04 -6.99
C TYR A 261 -23.09 1.11 -7.19
N SER A 262 -24.09 1.20 -6.32
CA SER A 262 -25.14 2.22 -6.33
C SER A 262 -24.58 3.65 -6.22
N GLN A 263 -25.35 4.65 -6.66
CA GLN A 263 -24.86 6.03 -6.77
C GLN A 263 -24.58 6.71 -5.40
N GLY A 264 -24.92 6.07 -4.28
CA GLY A 264 -24.75 6.56 -2.91
C GLY A 264 -23.37 6.32 -2.26
N ARG A 265 -22.29 6.18 -3.02
CA ARG A 265 -20.94 6.01 -2.44
C ARG A 265 -20.58 7.20 -1.56
N THR A 266 -20.18 6.93 -0.32
CA THR A 266 -19.79 7.96 0.65
C THR A 266 -18.31 7.84 0.97
N VAL A 267 -17.60 8.98 0.98
CA VAL A 267 -16.20 9.08 1.45
C VAL A 267 -16.19 10.02 2.64
N SER A 268 -15.78 9.53 3.81
CA SER A 268 -15.68 10.33 5.02
C SER A 268 -14.22 10.51 5.43
N ALA A 269 -13.92 11.63 6.09
CA ALA A 269 -12.59 11.93 6.63
C ALA A 269 -12.71 12.26 8.12
N SER A 270 -11.95 11.56 8.96
CA SER A 270 -11.90 11.77 10.40
C SER A 270 -10.54 12.33 10.80
N ILE A 271 -10.56 13.49 11.46
CA ILE A 271 -9.36 14.16 11.97
C ILE A 271 -9.07 13.63 13.37
N GLY A 272 -7.91 13.01 13.58
CA GLY A 272 -7.50 12.51 14.88
C GLY A 272 -6.94 13.60 15.77
N GLN A 273 -7.78 14.54 16.23
CA GLN A 273 -7.40 15.62 17.13
C GLN A 273 -8.23 15.61 18.42
N GLU A 274 -7.59 15.97 19.53
CA GLU A 274 -8.24 16.23 20.80
C GLU A 274 -8.22 17.75 21.06
N VAL A 275 -9.38 18.31 21.38
CA VAL A 275 -9.54 19.74 21.64
C VAL A 275 -10.01 19.93 23.08
N THR A 276 -9.11 20.39 23.93
CA THR A 276 -9.40 20.67 25.34
C THR A 276 -9.72 22.15 25.48
N THR A 277 -10.95 22.48 25.88
CA THR A 277 -11.34 23.85 26.21
C THR A 277 -11.21 24.07 27.71
N LEU A 278 -10.34 25.01 28.08
CA LEU A 278 -10.10 25.40 29.48
C LEU A 278 -11.24 26.29 29.98
N THR A 279 -11.37 26.42 31.30
CA THR A 279 -12.39 27.25 31.95
C THR A 279 -12.33 28.74 31.59
N ASN A 280 -11.17 29.24 31.15
CA ASN A 280 -11.01 30.60 30.64
C ASN A 280 -11.39 30.74 29.14
N GLY A 281 -11.89 29.68 28.50
CA GLY A 281 -12.23 29.65 27.08
C GLY A 281 -11.05 29.40 26.13
N ALA A 282 -9.82 29.30 26.64
CA ALA A 282 -8.67 28.94 25.81
C ALA A 282 -8.77 27.49 25.34
N ARG A 283 -8.33 27.22 24.11
CA ARG A 283 -8.36 25.88 23.51
C ARG A 283 -6.93 25.38 23.31
N SER A 284 -6.66 24.17 23.80
CA SER A 284 -5.45 23.41 23.46
C SER A 284 -5.84 22.31 22.48
N VAL A 285 -5.07 22.16 21.41
CA VAL A 285 -5.30 21.14 20.38
C VAL A 285 -4.11 20.20 20.33
N GLN A 286 -4.37 18.91 20.47
CA GLN A 286 -3.37 17.87 20.32
C GLN A 286 -3.72 16.97 19.13
N ASN A 287 -2.78 16.84 18.19
CA ASN A 287 -2.92 15.93 17.06
C ASN A 287 -2.49 14.51 17.49
N LEU A 288 -3.46 13.60 17.59
CA LEU A 288 -3.26 12.19 17.98
C LEU A 288 -2.95 11.30 16.77
N ALA A 289 -3.52 11.62 15.61
CA ALA A 289 -3.31 10.87 14.39
C ALA A 289 -3.49 11.74 13.14
N PRO A 290 -2.83 11.40 12.01
CA PRO A 290 -3.19 11.93 10.71
C PRO A 290 -4.64 11.60 10.36
N VAL A 291 -5.20 12.39 9.45
CA VAL A 291 -6.56 12.21 8.92
C VAL A 291 -6.75 10.80 8.37
N ARG A 292 -7.79 10.12 8.82
CA ARG A 292 -8.21 8.80 8.31
C ARG A 292 -9.36 8.99 7.34
N ARG A 293 -9.44 8.16 6.33
CA ARG A 293 -10.59 8.11 5.42
C ARG A 293 -11.37 6.81 5.64
N ALA A 294 -12.66 6.82 5.36
CA ALA A 294 -13.50 5.64 5.22
C ALA A 294 -14.30 5.77 3.92
N VAL A 295 -14.56 4.65 3.27
CA VAL A 295 -15.40 4.58 2.07
C VAL A 295 -16.48 3.54 2.34
N GLU A 296 -17.71 3.92 2.02
CA GLU A 296 -18.89 3.05 2.15
C GLU A 296 -19.63 3.06 0.81
N PHE A 297 -20.07 1.88 0.37
CA PHE A 297 -20.91 1.73 -0.83
C PHE A 297 -21.81 0.49 -0.70
N SER A 298 -22.82 0.41 -1.55
CA SER A 298 -23.79 -0.69 -1.58
C SER A 298 -24.21 -1.02 -3.01
N TRP A 299 -24.93 -2.14 -3.19
CA TRP A 299 -25.62 -2.49 -4.44
C TRP A 299 -27.13 -2.58 -4.17
N ALA A 300 -27.67 -1.55 -3.54
CA ALA A 300 -29.09 -1.48 -3.19
C ALA A 300 -30.00 -1.27 -4.42
N GLU A 301 -29.50 -0.55 -5.43
CA GLU A 301 -30.24 -0.20 -6.66
C GLU A 301 -29.91 -1.13 -7.84
N ALA A 302 -28.80 -1.87 -7.74
CA ALA A 302 -28.19 -2.55 -8.90
C ALA A 302 -28.83 -3.88 -9.28
N ASN A 303 -29.79 -4.38 -8.46
CA ASN A 303 -30.61 -5.59 -8.68
C ASN A 303 -29.84 -6.67 -9.46
N ILE A 304 -28.94 -7.36 -8.77
CA ILE A 304 -28.04 -8.36 -9.33
C ILE A 304 -28.88 -9.59 -9.68
N ASN A 305 -29.19 -9.77 -10.96
CA ASN A 305 -29.86 -10.96 -11.46
C ASN A 305 -28.83 -12.09 -11.53
N THR A 306 -29.12 -13.23 -10.88
CA THR A 306 -28.21 -14.37 -10.77
C THR A 306 -28.52 -15.50 -11.76
N ASP A 307 -29.55 -15.38 -12.60
CA ASP A 307 -30.03 -16.42 -13.52
C ASP A 307 -28.89 -17.01 -14.37
N GLN A 308 -28.00 -16.14 -14.88
CA GLN A 308 -26.87 -16.58 -15.71
C GLN A 308 -25.80 -17.37 -14.95
N LEU A 309 -25.70 -17.21 -13.62
CA LEU A 309 -24.73 -17.98 -12.82
C LEU A 309 -25.08 -19.46 -12.79
N TYR A 310 -26.37 -19.78 -12.71
CA TYR A 310 -26.89 -21.13 -12.52
C TYR A 310 -27.48 -21.76 -13.79
N ALA A 311 -27.65 -20.96 -14.86
CA ALA A 311 -28.08 -21.45 -16.16
C ALA A 311 -27.07 -22.43 -16.79
N ALA A 312 -27.57 -23.50 -17.42
CA ALA A 312 -26.72 -24.52 -18.02
C ALA A 312 -25.93 -24.02 -19.26
N ILE A 313 -26.47 -23.08 -20.05
CA ILE A 313 -25.94 -22.44 -21.27
C ILE A 313 -26.80 -21.17 -21.53
N PRO A 314 -26.30 -20.00 -22.01
CA PRO A 314 -24.99 -19.67 -22.60
C PRO A 314 -23.94 -19.17 -21.58
N ALA A 315 -22.70 -18.99 -22.07
CA ALA A 315 -21.55 -18.54 -21.29
C ALA A 315 -21.86 -17.30 -20.45
N GLN A 316 -21.47 -17.34 -19.18
CA GLN A 316 -21.68 -16.26 -18.22
C GLN A 316 -21.06 -14.95 -18.72
N ASP A 317 -21.82 -13.85 -18.65
CA ASP A 317 -21.28 -12.52 -18.86
C ASP A 317 -20.16 -12.25 -17.85
N TYR A 318 -19.03 -11.72 -18.35
CA TYR A 318 -17.87 -11.43 -17.52
C TYR A 318 -17.33 -10.02 -17.76
N VAL A 319 -16.59 -9.54 -16.77
CA VAL A 319 -15.78 -8.32 -16.85
C VAL A 319 -14.34 -8.73 -17.15
N ALA A 320 -13.73 -8.12 -18.15
CA ALA A 320 -12.31 -8.26 -18.46
C ALA A 320 -11.65 -6.87 -18.46
N ALA A 321 -10.38 -6.81 -18.09
CA ALA A 321 -9.62 -5.55 -18.10
C ALA A 321 -9.25 -5.08 -19.50
N VAL A 322 -9.13 -6.00 -20.45
CA VAL A 322 -8.70 -5.72 -21.82
C VAL A 322 -9.60 -6.45 -22.81
N THR A 323 -9.72 -5.91 -24.03
CA THR A 323 -10.44 -6.59 -25.12
C THR A 323 -9.80 -7.97 -25.36
N SER A 324 -10.61 -9.02 -25.37
CA SER A 324 -10.16 -10.42 -25.45
C SER A 324 -9.27 -10.90 -24.29
N GLY A 325 -9.27 -10.19 -23.16
CA GLY A 325 -8.57 -10.59 -21.95
C GLY A 325 -9.27 -11.71 -21.18
N SER A 326 -8.55 -12.32 -20.23
CA SER A 326 -9.14 -13.28 -19.30
C SER A 326 -10.26 -12.63 -18.48
N ALA A 327 -11.31 -13.41 -18.20
CA ALA A 327 -12.38 -13.00 -17.29
C ALA A 327 -11.80 -12.71 -15.90
N LEU A 328 -12.07 -11.51 -15.37
CA LEU A 328 -11.66 -11.07 -14.04
C LEU A 328 -12.75 -11.29 -13.00
N ALA A 329 -14.01 -11.10 -13.41
CA ALA A 329 -15.18 -11.31 -12.57
C ALA A 329 -16.39 -11.71 -13.41
N SER A 330 -17.29 -12.48 -12.84
CA SER A 330 -18.62 -12.68 -13.42
C SER A 330 -19.49 -11.46 -13.14
N ARG A 331 -20.21 -10.99 -14.17
CA ARG A 331 -21.07 -9.79 -14.08
C ARG A 331 -22.25 -9.99 -13.12
N HIS A 332 -22.63 -11.24 -12.89
CA HIS A 332 -23.82 -11.62 -12.13
C HIS A 332 -23.48 -12.16 -10.74
N SER A 333 -22.19 -12.24 -10.39
CA SER A 333 -21.74 -12.72 -9.07
C SER A 333 -22.01 -11.73 -7.95
N ASP A 334 -22.62 -12.24 -6.89
CA ASP A 334 -22.98 -11.54 -5.65
C ASP A 334 -22.08 -11.96 -4.46
N GLY A 335 -21.54 -13.18 -4.48
CA GLY A 335 -20.76 -13.75 -3.38
C GLY A 335 -19.32 -13.24 -3.19
N LEU A 336 -18.82 -12.34 -4.05
CA LEU A 336 -17.41 -11.90 -4.02
C LEU A 336 -17.04 -11.21 -2.69
N ILE A 337 -17.92 -10.34 -2.18
CA ILE A 337 -17.68 -9.57 -0.95
C ILE A 337 -17.71 -10.49 0.27
N GLU A 338 -18.67 -11.41 0.32
CA GLU A 338 -18.74 -12.40 1.38
C GLU A 338 -17.46 -13.26 1.39
N GLY A 339 -17.00 -13.70 0.21
CA GLY A 339 -15.72 -14.40 0.07
C GLY A 339 -14.53 -13.57 0.56
N ALA A 340 -14.50 -12.28 0.25
CA ALA A 340 -13.46 -11.35 0.72
C ALA A 340 -13.49 -11.18 2.25
N LEU A 341 -14.67 -11.03 2.85
CA LEU A 341 -14.84 -10.89 4.30
C LEU A 341 -14.43 -12.16 5.04
N ARG A 342 -14.77 -13.36 4.52
CA ARG A 342 -14.32 -14.64 5.10
C ARG A 342 -12.80 -14.76 5.13
N ARG A 343 -12.09 -14.11 4.20
CA ARG A 343 -10.61 -14.10 4.14
C ARG A 343 -9.95 -13.07 5.04
N GLN A 344 -10.67 -12.05 5.51
CA GLN A 344 -10.08 -10.91 6.23
C GLN A 344 -9.53 -11.24 7.63
N VAL A 345 -9.82 -12.43 8.18
CA VAL A 345 -9.41 -12.87 9.55
C VAL A 345 -9.63 -11.75 10.59
N GLY A 346 -10.83 -11.15 10.60
CA GLY A 346 -11.19 -10.07 11.53
C GLY A 346 -10.41 -8.78 11.31
N ALA A 347 -10.49 -8.21 10.10
CA ALA A 347 -9.86 -6.95 9.67
C ALA A 347 -8.32 -6.91 9.74
N ARG A 348 -7.66 -8.07 9.80
CA ARG A 348 -6.19 -8.17 9.92
C ARG A 348 -5.45 -7.98 8.60
N LEU A 349 -6.05 -8.44 7.51
CA LEU A 349 -5.42 -8.33 6.19
C LEU A 349 -5.78 -7.00 5.52
N PRO A 350 -4.79 -6.23 5.06
CA PRO A 350 -5.09 -4.98 4.38
C PRO A 350 -5.74 -5.22 3.02
N VAL A 351 -6.55 -4.26 2.62
CA VAL A 351 -7.12 -4.12 1.29
C VAL A 351 -6.76 -2.76 0.72
N VAL A 352 -6.72 -2.70 -0.60
CA VAL A 352 -6.55 -1.45 -1.32
C VAL A 352 -7.79 -1.24 -2.16
N TYR A 353 -8.60 -0.26 -1.76
CA TYR A 353 -9.78 0.13 -2.50
C TYR A 353 -9.37 1.01 -3.69
N LEU A 354 -9.81 0.62 -4.88
CA LEU A 354 -9.60 1.31 -6.15
C LEU A 354 -11.00 1.61 -6.74
N PRO A 355 -11.48 2.86 -6.71
CA PRO A 355 -12.81 3.20 -7.19
C PRO A 355 -12.96 3.06 -8.70
N SER A 356 -11.86 3.20 -9.43
CA SER A 356 -11.79 3.08 -10.88
C SER A 356 -10.40 2.63 -11.31
N LEU A 357 -10.33 1.86 -12.38
CA LEU A 357 -9.08 1.51 -13.05
C LEU A 357 -9.20 1.90 -14.52
N ALA A 358 -8.17 2.53 -15.06
CA ALA A 358 -8.11 2.85 -16.48
C ALA A 358 -7.95 1.56 -17.29
N TYR A 359 -8.54 1.52 -18.49
CA TYR A 359 -8.30 0.47 -19.46
C TYR A 359 -6.90 0.65 -20.05
N GLU A 360 -5.97 -0.27 -19.75
CA GLU A 360 -4.62 -0.25 -20.30
C GLU A 360 -4.11 -1.68 -20.51
N ALA A 361 -3.62 -1.98 -21.72
CA ALA A 361 -3.21 -3.33 -22.07
C ALA A 361 -2.05 -3.87 -21.21
N ALA A 362 -1.17 -2.98 -20.76
CA ALA A 362 0.06 -3.32 -20.03
C ALA A 362 -0.09 -3.30 -18.49
N GLY A 363 -1.33 -3.25 -17.98
CA GLY A 363 -1.59 -2.96 -16.57
C GLY A 363 -1.91 -1.50 -16.34
N SER A 364 -2.49 -1.18 -15.19
CA SER A 364 -2.93 0.19 -14.86
C SER A 364 -2.25 0.69 -13.59
N SER A 365 -1.74 1.92 -13.63
CA SER A 365 -1.14 2.61 -12.49
C SER A 365 -2.16 3.56 -11.83
N VAL A 366 -2.14 3.62 -10.50
CA VAL A 366 -2.97 4.52 -9.71
C VAL A 366 -2.09 5.20 -8.67
N LEU A 367 -1.85 6.49 -8.92
CA LEU A 367 -0.90 7.30 -8.17
C LEU A 367 -1.59 8.43 -7.40
N ILE A 368 -2.78 8.82 -7.83
CA ILE A 368 -3.58 9.87 -7.20
C ILE A 368 -4.17 9.34 -5.89
N ARG A 369 -4.10 10.15 -4.83
CA ARG A 369 -4.57 9.79 -3.47
C ARG A 369 -6.05 9.45 -3.41
N GLU A 370 -6.90 10.04 -4.24
CA GLU A 370 -8.33 9.70 -4.31
C GLU A 370 -8.62 8.43 -5.11
N GLY A 371 -7.72 8.04 -6.01
CA GLY A 371 -7.81 6.80 -6.78
C GLY A 371 -7.44 5.55 -5.99
N GLN A 372 -6.88 5.70 -4.78
CA GLN A 372 -6.45 4.56 -3.98
C GLN A 372 -6.65 4.79 -2.49
N MET A 373 -7.05 3.74 -1.77
CA MET A 373 -7.14 3.78 -0.33
C MET A 373 -6.72 2.45 0.30
N TYR A 374 -5.60 2.50 1.02
CA TYR A 374 -5.14 1.41 1.87
C TYR A 374 -5.88 1.40 3.21
N GLY A 375 -6.40 0.24 3.61
CA GLY A 375 -7.12 0.08 4.87
C GLY A 375 -7.46 -1.39 5.14
N SER A 376 -8.43 -1.64 6.01
CA SER A 376 -9.01 -2.97 6.24
C SER A 376 -10.51 -2.91 6.03
N LEU A 377 -11.13 -4.07 5.77
CA LEU A 377 -12.59 -4.17 5.75
C LEU A 377 -13.08 -4.33 7.19
N ILE A 378 -13.93 -3.40 7.64
CA ILE A 378 -14.41 -3.31 9.04
C ILE A 378 -15.92 -3.61 9.12
N SER A 379 -16.53 -4.13 8.05
CA SER A 379 -17.95 -4.49 8.09
C SER A 379 -18.17 -5.70 9.01
N ASP A 380 -18.85 -5.47 10.13
CA ASP A 380 -19.25 -6.52 11.07
C ASP A 380 -20.45 -7.33 10.55
N VAL A 381 -21.28 -6.73 9.68
CA VAL A 381 -22.49 -7.35 9.15
C VAL A 381 -22.57 -7.10 7.65
N HIS A 382 -22.56 -8.19 6.88
CA HIS A 382 -22.87 -8.19 5.46
C HIS A 382 -24.29 -8.70 5.23
N THR A 383 -25.17 -7.86 4.69
CA THR A 383 -26.55 -8.24 4.38
C THR A 383 -26.74 -8.41 2.88
N ARG A 384 -27.24 -9.58 2.50
CA ARG A 384 -27.70 -9.92 1.16
C ARG A 384 -29.20 -10.17 1.20
N VAL A 385 -29.96 -9.53 0.31
CA VAL A 385 -31.41 -9.66 0.26
C VAL A 385 -31.81 -10.12 -1.14
N ALA A 386 -32.38 -11.32 -1.25
CA ALA A 386 -33.08 -11.77 -2.44
C ALA A 386 -34.45 -11.08 -2.49
N ALA A 387 -34.61 -10.17 -3.45
CA ALA A 387 -35.83 -9.40 -3.64
C ALA A 387 -36.91 -10.19 -4.39
N LEU A 388 -36.50 -11.11 -5.29
CA LEU A 388 -37.37 -11.92 -6.12
C LEU A 388 -36.61 -13.18 -6.59
N GLY A 389 -37.32 -14.26 -6.91
CA GLY A 389 -36.75 -15.49 -7.49
C GLY A 389 -36.69 -16.66 -6.51
N ASN A 390 -36.23 -17.80 -7.02
CA ASN A 390 -35.96 -19.02 -6.25
C ASN A 390 -34.49 -19.09 -5.87
N GLU A 391 -34.22 -19.54 -4.64
CA GLU A 391 -32.87 -19.68 -4.13
C GLU A 391 -32.02 -20.60 -5.01
N THR A 392 -30.83 -20.11 -5.40
CA THR A 392 -29.86 -20.80 -6.28
C THR A 392 -30.32 -21.09 -7.72
N GLU A 393 -31.40 -20.47 -8.19
CA GLU A 393 -31.89 -20.62 -9.56
C GLU A 393 -31.92 -19.29 -10.32
N ASP A 394 -32.76 -18.35 -9.88
CA ASP A 394 -33.08 -17.12 -10.63
C ASP A 394 -33.32 -15.91 -9.71
N GLU A 395 -32.41 -15.69 -8.75
CA GLU A 395 -32.57 -14.63 -7.76
C GLU A 395 -32.20 -13.25 -8.30
N LEU A 396 -33.02 -12.26 -7.94
CA LEU A 396 -32.68 -10.86 -7.98
C LEU A 396 -32.19 -10.40 -6.61
N VAL A 397 -30.90 -10.11 -6.50
CA VAL A 397 -30.24 -9.86 -5.22
C VAL A 397 -29.81 -8.39 -5.08
N THR A 398 -29.96 -7.86 -3.87
CA THR A 398 -29.37 -6.58 -3.46
C THR A 398 -28.37 -6.81 -2.32
N ILE A 399 -27.32 -5.99 -2.29
CA ILE A 399 -26.28 -6.05 -1.26
C ILE A 399 -26.29 -4.73 -0.49
N GLY A 400 -26.32 -4.83 0.85
CA GLY A 400 -26.26 -3.70 1.77
C GLY A 400 -24.91 -2.98 1.76
N THR A 401 -24.75 -2.03 2.68
CA THR A 401 -23.54 -1.24 2.80
C THR A 401 -22.35 -2.08 3.28
N VAL A 402 -21.19 -1.84 2.68
CA VAL A 402 -19.90 -2.49 3.01
C VAL A 402 -18.86 -1.46 3.39
#